data_AF-A0A662YFQ4-F1
#
_entry.id   AF-A0A662YFQ4-F1
#
_cell.length_a   1.000
_cell.length_b   1.000
_cell.length_c   1.000
_cell.angle_alpha   90.00
_cell.angle_beta   90.00
_cell.angle_gamma   90.00
#
_symmetry.space_group_name_H-M   'P 1'
#
loop_
_entity.id
_entity.type
_entity.pdbx_description
1 polymer ?
#
loop_
_entity_poly.entity_id
_entity_poly.type
_entity_poly.pdbx_seq_one_letter_code
_entity_poly.pdbx_strand_id
1 'polypeptide(L)'
;MNIVRKDIRKEQDGGSCIEEDLNVLSLWPEVSPSPFCVEDKSNQDPTASVRVIHDLSYPDAISVNAVTGKSNIPPAEYEHCGVIAKQILHQSDLHPDTNVEILVGGVTLALRHLSIHSEYVHMLSDRLELDNALVIDHSAFFGCDIVIETDTSNNIVCVLERAAQPVLVHRFFSRELDHAARFLLDHANNFEINYRKLLARGLAVRAWGASWESSSGTDAGSRPIHIHFRIDSTSAVAWQNEMASRNPRTQVIIRLLGYWKVTYGFRFSSSHVAGAEDIIDDFGSRLTDPSHHFLLSKLTHGWSHVSPPIDSAGLEQI
;
A
#
# COMPACT_ATOMS: atom_id res chain seq x y z
N MET A 1 -11.56 -22.97 1.34
CA MET A 1 -10.79 -22.48 0.18
C MET A 1 -10.45 -21.04 0.47
N ASN A 2 -9.16 -20.67 0.43
CA ASN A 2 -8.68 -19.30 0.62
C ASN A 2 -9.48 -18.36 -0.33
N ILE A 3 -9.91 -17.20 0.15
CA ILE A 3 -10.72 -16.27 -0.66
C ILE A 3 -9.97 -15.78 -1.88
N VAL A 4 -8.66 -15.61 -1.72
CA VAL A 4 -7.71 -15.34 -2.79
C VAL A 4 -7.80 -16.40 -3.89
N ARG A 5 -7.77 -17.69 -3.53
CA ARG A 5 -7.93 -18.80 -4.48
C ARG A 5 -9.28 -18.79 -5.18
N LYS A 6 -10.36 -18.39 -4.49
CA LYS A 6 -11.68 -18.31 -5.12
C LYS A 6 -11.71 -17.22 -6.19
N ASP A 7 -11.10 -16.07 -5.93
CA ASP A 7 -11.04 -14.98 -6.90
C ASP A 7 -10.04 -15.28 -8.04
N ILE A 8 -8.86 -15.87 -7.76
CA ILE A 8 -7.94 -16.36 -8.79
C ILE A 8 -8.65 -17.39 -9.68
N ARG A 9 -9.36 -18.35 -9.09
CA ARG A 9 -10.07 -19.37 -9.87
C ARG A 9 -11.12 -18.74 -10.79
N LYS A 10 -11.81 -17.71 -10.31
CA LYS A 10 -12.79 -16.98 -11.12
C LYS A 10 -12.12 -16.24 -12.29
N GLU A 11 -10.96 -15.64 -12.06
CA GLU A 11 -10.17 -14.99 -13.12
C GLU A 11 -9.61 -16.03 -14.12
N GLN A 12 -9.18 -17.20 -13.64
CA GLN A 12 -8.73 -18.31 -14.46
C GLN A 12 -9.87 -18.89 -15.32
N ASP A 13 -11.04 -19.12 -14.73
CA ASP A 13 -12.23 -19.57 -15.46
C ASP A 13 -12.70 -18.51 -16.48
N GLY A 14 -12.40 -17.24 -16.23
CA GLY A 14 -12.60 -16.12 -17.16
C GLY A 14 -11.54 -15.98 -18.25
N GLY A 15 -10.45 -16.77 -18.20
CA GLY A 15 -9.32 -16.69 -19.14
C GLY A 15 -8.38 -15.50 -18.90
N SER A 16 -8.49 -14.82 -17.75
CA SER A 16 -7.69 -13.63 -17.42
C SER A 16 -6.31 -13.96 -16.87
N CYS A 17 -6.11 -15.16 -16.31
CA CYS A 17 -4.86 -15.62 -15.70
C CYS A 17 -4.70 -17.15 -15.75
N ILE A 18 -3.51 -17.64 -15.44
CA ILE A 18 -3.23 -19.06 -15.14
C ILE A 18 -2.61 -19.20 -13.75
N GLU A 19 -2.85 -20.35 -13.11
CA GLU A 19 -2.23 -20.76 -11.84
C GLU A 19 -1.36 -21.98 -12.12
N GLU A 20 -0.08 -21.88 -11.80
CA GLU A 20 0.93 -22.94 -11.96
C GLU A 20 1.59 -23.25 -10.61
N ASP A 21 2.26 -24.39 -10.49
CA ASP A 21 3.05 -24.73 -9.30
C ASP A 21 4.35 -23.90 -9.27
N LEU A 22 4.72 -23.32 -8.12
CA LEU A 22 5.95 -22.51 -7.99
C LEU A 22 7.23 -23.23 -8.43
N ASN A 23 7.25 -24.57 -8.44
CA ASN A 23 8.38 -25.35 -8.94
C ASN A 23 8.70 -25.06 -10.42
N VAL A 24 7.74 -24.51 -11.19
CA VAL A 24 7.95 -24.11 -12.58
C VAL A 24 9.02 -23.01 -12.71
N LEU A 25 9.26 -22.20 -11.67
CA LEU A 25 10.31 -21.18 -11.67
C LEU A 25 11.72 -21.77 -11.85
N SER A 26 11.91 -23.04 -11.48
CA SER A 26 13.18 -23.74 -11.75
C SER A 26 13.40 -24.05 -13.24
N LEU A 27 12.32 -24.07 -14.02
CA LEU A 27 12.31 -24.36 -15.46
C LEU A 27 12.14 -23.09 -16.31
N TRP A 28 11.67 -22.00 -15.72
CA TRP A 28 11.35 -20.75 -16.41
C TRP A 28 12.05 -19.54 -15.75
N PRO A 29 13.37 -19.38 -15.93
CA PRO A 29 14.17 -18.36 -15.24
C PRO A 29 13.83 -16.92 -15.65
N GLU A 30 13.17 -16.72 -16.79
CA GLU A 30 12.68 -15.42 -17.24
C GLU A 30 11.53 -14.89 -16.37
N VAL A 31 10.82 -15.76 -15.64
CA VAL A 31 9.75 -15.35 -14.72
C VAL A 31 10.36 -14.89 -13.41
N SER A 32 10.22 -13.59 -13.11
CA SER A 32 10.61 -12.99 -11.84
C SER A 32 9.36 -12.47 -11.13
N PRO A 33 8.65 -13.33 -10.38
CA PRO A 33 7.34 -13.00 -9.88
C PRO A 33 7.40 -12.09 -8.66
N SER A 34 6.46 -11.15 -8.61
CA SER A 34 6.31 -10.19 -7.52
C SER A 34 5.63 -10.82 -6.29
N PRO A 35 5.77 -10.23 -5.10
CA PRO A 35 4.97 -10.61 -3.95
C PRO A 35 3.49 -10.27 -4.19
N PHE A 36 2.60 -11.21 -3.86
CA PHE A 36 1.16 -11.04 -4.03
C PHE A 36 0.59 -10.02 -3.03
N CYS A 37 -0.17 -9.02 -3.50
CA CYS A 37 -0.88 -8.06 -2.65
C CYS A 37 -2.40 -8.12 -2.87
N VAL A 38 -3.17 -7.95 -1.79
CA VAL A 38 -4.62 -8.18 -1.78
C VAL A 38 -5.36 -7.02 -1.13
N GLU A 39 -6.19 -6.32 -1.88
CA GLU A 39 -7.06 -5.25 -1.39
C GLU A 39 -8.49 -5.76 -1.14
N ASP A 40 -9.05 -5.42 0.03
CA ASP A 40 -10.45 -5.70 0.33
C ASP A 40 -11.37 -4.88 -0.57
N LYS A 41 -12.43 -5.50 -1.11
CA LYS A 41 -13.47 -4.74 -1.85
C LYS A 41 -14.30 -3.94 -0.85
N SER A 42 -14.19 -2.60 -0.91
CA SER A 42 -15.01 -1.67 -0.11
C SER A 42 -16.49 -2.05 -0.16
N ASN A 43 -17.16 -2.01 0.99
CA ASN A 43 -18.59 -2.33 1.17
C ASN A 43 -19.01 -3.82 1.00
N GLN A 44 -18.06 -4.75 0.88
CA GLN A 44 -18.33 -6.18 0.97
C GLN A 44 -17.61 -6.78 2.17
N ASP A 45 -18.16 -7.86 2.72
CA ASP A 45 -17.47 -8.64 3.74
C ASP A 45 -16.08 -9.05 3.19
N PRO A 46 -14.96 -8.79 3.90
CA PRO A 46 -13.62 -9.22 3.48
C PRO A 46 -13.53 -10.74 3.22
N THR A 47 -14.49 -11.51 3.76
CA THR A 47 -14.61 -12.96 3.51
C THR A 47 -15.39 -13.31 2.24
N ALA A 48 -15.96 -12.33 1.52
CA ALA A 48 -16.75 -12.52 0.30
C ALA A 48 -15.99 -12.30 -1.03
N SER A 49 -15.13 -11.27 -1.12
CA SER A 49 -14.25 -11.05 -2.29
C SER A 49 -13.12 -10.04 -2.03
N VAL A 50 -12.00 -10.24 -2.73
CA VAL A 50 -10.81 -9.38 -2.70
C VAL A 50 -10.41 -8.89 -4.11
N ARG A 51 -9.46 -7.96 -4.18
CA ARG A 51 -8.81 -7.46 -5.41
C ARG A 51 -7.32 -7.77 -5.33
N VAL A 52 -6.74 -8.27 -6.40
CA VAL A 52 -5.29 -8.43 -6.49
C VAL A 52 -4.68 -7.09 -6.91
N ILE A 53 -3.63 -6.67 -6.21
CA ILE A 53 -2.76 -5.55 -6.59
C ILE A 53 -1.37 -6.11 -6.78
N HIS A 54 -0.76 -5.78 -7.91
CA HIS A 54 0.58 -6.28 -8.24
C HIS A 54 1.63 -5.27 -7.80
N ASP A 55 2.66 -5.76 -7.11
CA ASP A 55 3.86 -4.99 -6.83
C ASP A 55 4.73 -4.93 -8.09
N LEU A 56 4.49 -3.91 -8.91
CA LEU A 56 5.25 -3.69 -10.14
C LEU A 56 6.62 -3.07 -9.90
N SER A 57 6.97 -2.76 -8.65
CA SER A 57 8.22 -2.10 -8.25
C SER A 57 9.30 -3.11 -7.83
N TYR A 58 8.90 -4.31 -7.44
CA TYR A 58 9.78 -5.38 -7.00
C TYR A 58 9.97 -6.47 -8.09
N PRO A 59 11.13 -7.14 -8.17
CA PRO A 59 12.39 -6.79 -7.51
C PRO A 59 13.01 -5.53 -8.13
N ASP A 60 13.76 -4.76 -7.37
CA ASP A 60 14.41 -3.55 -7.91
C ASP A 60 15.31 -3.87 -9.14
N ALA A 61 15.42 -2.90 -10.04
CA ALA A 61 16.11 -2.95 -11.33
C ALA A 61 15.57 -3.93 -12.40
N ILE A 62 14.87 -5.00 -12.01
CA ILE A 62 14.30 -6.01 -12.94
C ILE A 62 12.77 -6.09 -12.89
N SER A 63 12.13 -5.27 -12.05
CA SER A 63 10.68 -5.16 -11.99
C SER A 63 10.09 -4.59 -13.26
N VAL A 64 8.79 -4.82 -13.44
CA VAL A 64 8.02 -4.30 -14.58
C VAL A 64 8.18 -2.78 -14.69
N ASN A 65 8.10 -2.04 -13.58
CA ASN A 65 8.27 -0.59 -13.59
C ASN A 65 9.69 -0.14 -13.98
N ALA A 66 10.72 -0.94 -13.61
CA ALA A 66 12.11 -0.62 -13.91
C ALA A 66 12.47 -0.85 -15.39
N VAL A 67 11.98 -1.95 -15.99
CA VAL A 67 12.35 -2.34 -17.35
C VAL A 67 11.40 -1.82 -18.43
N THR A 68 10.21 -1.32 -18.05
CA THR A 68 9.27 -0.73 -19.01
C THR A 68 9.85 0.57 -19.58
N GLY A 69 10.07 0.59 -20.90
CA GLY A 69 10.57 1.76 -21.62
C GLY A 69 9.58 2.93 -21.56
N LYS A 70 9.80 3.88 -20.66
CA LYS A 70 8.93 5.05 -20.46
C LYS A 70 8.72 5.89 -21.72
N SER A 71 9.69 5.90 -22.63
CA SER A 71 9.60 6.58 -23.93
C SER A 71 8.55 6.00 -24.89
N ASN A 72 8.13 4.75 -24.66
CA ASN A 72 7.15 4.05 -25.50
C ASN A 72 5.71 4.20 -24.97
N ILE A 73 5.54 4.83 -23.80
CA ILE A 73 4.23 5.06 -23.20
C ILE A 73 3.62 6.30 -23.89
N PRO A 74 2.43 6.19 -24.51
CA PRO A 74 1.79 7.35 -25.09
C PRO A 74 1.53 8.41 -24.01
N PRO A 75 1.72 9.69 -24.31
CA PRO A 75 1.46 10.75 -23.35
C PRO A 75 -0.02 10.70 -22.94
N ALA A 76 -0.26 10.55 -21.64
CA ALA A 76 -1.57 10.67 -21.05
C ALA A 76 -1.60 11.97 -20.24
N GLU A 77 -2.58 12.80 -20.52
CA GLU A 77 -2.80 14.03 -19.77
C GLU A 77 -3.56 13.69 -18.48
N TYR A 78 -2.93 13.96 -17.34
CA TYR A 78 -3.57 13.80 -16.04
C TYR A 78 -3.95 15.17 -15.49
N GLU A 79 -5.25 15.36 -15.24
CA GLU A 79 -5.69 16.50 -14.46
C GLU A 79 -5.45 16.24 -12.97
N HIS A 80 -4.77 17.18 -12.33
CA HIS A 80 -4.53 17.13 -10.90
C HIS A 80 -5.87 17.13 -10.15
N CYS A 81 -6.01 16.32 -9.09
CA CYS A 81 -7.26 16.20 -8.32
C CYS A 81 -7.72 17.54 -7.71
N GLY A 82 -6.81 18.49 -7.56
CA GLY A 82 -7.12 19.88 -7.20
C GLY A 82 -8.06 20.60 -8.18
N VAL A 83 -8.10 20.20 -9.46
CA VAL A 83 -9.10 20.72 -10.42
C VAL A 83 -10.50 20.30 -10.00
N ILE A 84 -10.68 19.01 -9.68
CA ILE A 84 -11.95 18.48 -9.15
C ILE A 84 -12.30 19.17 -7.83
N ALA A 85 -11.34 19.30 -6.91
CA ALA A 85 -11.56 19.97 -5.63
C ALA A 85 -12.02 21.43 -5.79
N LYS A 86 -11.36 22.19 -6.68
CA LYS A 86 -11.76 23.56 -7.01
C LYS A 86 -13.16 23.62 -7.60
N GLN A 87 -13.51 22.67 -8.47
CA GLN A 87 -14.84 22.61 -9.05
C GLN A 87 -15.91 22.32 -7.99
N ILE A 88 -15.65 21.40 -7.06
CA ILE A 88 -16.58 21.13 -5.95
C ILE A 88 -16.83 22.39 -5.12
N LEU A 89 -15.76 23.07 -4.71
CA LEU A 89 -15.86 24.32 -3.93
C LEU A 89 -16.63 25.39 -4.71
N HIS A 90 -16.30 25.57 -5.99
CA HIS A 90 -16.98 26.52 -6.86
C HIS A 90 -18.48 26.21 -6.99
N GLN A 91 -18.86 24.94 -7.17
CA GLN A 91 -20.28 24.53 -7.21
C GLN A 91 -20.97 24.75 -5.86
N SER A 92 -20.28 24.50 -4.75
CA SER A 92 -20.82 24.73 -3.40
C SER A 92 -21.07 26.21 -3.14
N ASP A 93 -20.19 27.11 -3.62
CA ASP A 93 -20.36 28.56 -3.50
C ASP A 93 -21.52 29.08 -4.35
N LEU A 94 -21.72 28.51 -5.54
CA LEU A 94 -22.83 28.88 -6.44
C LEU A 94 -24.20 28.38 -5.94
N HIS A 95 -24.21 27.30 -5.17
CA HIS A 95 -25.43 26.62 -4.72
C HIS A 95 -25.41 26.36 -3.21
N PRO A 96 -25.41 27.40 -2.35
CA PRO A 96 -25.20 27.27 -0.91
C PRO A 96 -26.29 26.46 -0.18
N ASP A 97 -27.50 26.42 -0.73
CA ASP A 97 -28.64 25.69 -0.16
C ASP A 97 -28.84 24.29 -0.78
N THR A 98 -27.92 23.85 -1.64
CA THR A 98 -28.01 22.56 -2.35
C THR A 98 -26.85 21.66 -1.95
N ASN A 99 -27.13 20.39 -1.70
CA ASN A 99 -26.09 19.41 -1.49
C ASN A 99 -25.40 19.10 -2.83
N VAL A 100 -24.10 19.41 -2.93
CA VAL A 100 -23.29 19.10 -4.13
C VAL A 100 -22.77 17.67 -4.00
N GLU A 101 -23.26 16.78 -4.86
CA GLU A 101 -22.85 15.38 -4.90
C GLU A 101 -21.97 15.09 -6.11
N ILE A 102 -21.07 14.11 -5.98
CA ILE A 102 -20.18 13.68 -7.06
C ILE A 102 -20.51 12.23 -7.39
N LEU A 103 -20.76 11.97 -8.67
CA LEU A 103 -20.85 10.61 -9.17
C LEU A 103 -19.45 10.09 -9.46
N VAL A 104 -18.99 9.13 -8.64
CA VAL A 104 -17.72 8.45 -8.85
C VAL A 104 -18.00 7.03 -9.34
N GLY A 105 -17.63 6.75 -10.60
CA GLY A 105 -17.73 5.42 -11.20
C GLY A 105 -16.37 4.72 -11.20
N GLY A 106 -16.33 3.45 -10.79
CA GLY A 106 -15.13 2.62 -10.87
C GLY A 106 -15.10 1.78 -12.16
N VAL A 107 -13.97 1.79 -12.88
CA VAL A 107 -13.76 0.95 -14.08
C VAL A 107 -13.05 -0.38 -13.75
N THR A 108 -13.48 -1.00 -12.65
CA THR A 108 -12.77 -2.12 -11.99
C THR A 108 -12.39 -3.28 -12.92
N LEU A 109 -13.25 -3.63 -13.89
CA LEU A 109 -13.03 -4.76 -14.79
C LEU A 109 -12.52 -4.34 -16.17
N ALA A 110 -12.36 -3.04 -16.44
CA ALA A 110 -11.99 -2.56 -17.78
C ALA A 110 -10.64 -3.13 -18.23
N LEU A 111 -9.68 -3.22 -17.32
CA LEU A 111 -8.34 -3.75 -17.62
C LEU A 111 -8.38 -5.27 -17.89
N ARG A 112 -9.32 -6.01 -17.29
CA ARG A 112 -9.48 -7.46 -17.54
C ARG A 112 -9.85 -7.78 -18.99
N HIS A 113 -10.37 -6.80 -19.72
CA HIS A 113 -10.66 -6.94 -21.15
C HIS A 113 -9.48 -6.59 -22.07
N LEU A 114 -8.35 -6.17 -21.52
CA LEU A 114 -7.16 -5.83 -22.29
C LEU A 114 -6.13 -6.95 -22.14
N SER A 115 -5.95 -7.77 -23.17
CA SER A 115 -4.93 -8.82 -23.15
C SER A 115 -3.52 -8.23 -23.25
N ILE A 116 -2.59 -8.81 -22.50
CA ILE A 116 -1.17 -8.50 -22.59
C ILE A 116 -0.56 -9.28 -23.76
N HIS A 117 0.38 -8.66 -24.46
CA HIS A 117 1.11 -9.31 -25.53
C HIS A 117 1.93 -10.50 -24.98
N SER A 118 1.88 -11.64 -25.67
CA SER A 118 2.45 -12.92 -25.19
C SER A 118 3.94 -12.86 -24.85
N GLU A 119 4.69 -11.97 -25.51
CA GLU A 119 6.11 -11.76 -25.24
C GLU A 119 6.38 -11.21 -23.82
N TYR A 120 5.45 -10.45 -23.23
CA TYR A 120 5.68 -9.76 -21.94
C TYR A 120 4.87 -10.37 -20.79
N VAL A 121 3.98 -11.31 -21.08
CA VAL A 121 3.04 -11.86 -20.09
C VAL A 121 3.74 -12.55 -18.92
N HIS A 122 4.93 -13.11 -19.15
CA HIS A 122 5.76 -13.75 -18.15
C HIS A 122 6.24 -12.79 -17.04
N MET A 123 6.31 -11.50 -17.33
CA MET A 123 6.72 -10.46 -16.37
C MET A 123 5.62 -10.11 -15.40
N LEU A 124 4.38 -10.50 -15.69
CA LEU A 124 3.19 -10.11 -14.97
C LEU A 124 2.69 -11.31 -14.17
N SER A 125 3.53 -11.66 -13.20
CA SER A 125 3.36 -12.85 -12.37
C SER A 125 3.56 -12.54 -10.90
N ASP A 126 2.81 -13.24 -10.05
CA ASP A 126 2.91 -13.12 -8.60
C ASP A 126 3.10 -14.47 -7.92
N ARG A 127 3.76 -14.46 -6.77
CA ARG A 127 3.94 -15.62 -5.91
C ARG A 127 2.92 -15.65 -4.78
N LEU A 128 2.21 -16.75 -4.66
CA LEU A 128 1.42 -17.10 -3.49
C LEU A 128 2.13 -18.20 -2.71
N GLU A 129 3.08 -17.80 -1.84
CA GLU A 129 4.03 -18.72 -1.20
C GLU A 129 3.34 -19.81 -0.35
N LEU A 130 2.31 -19.45 0.43
CA LEU A 130 1.60 -20.42 1.28
C LEU A 130 0.85 -21.49 0.47
N ASP A 131 0.45 -21.17 -0.74
CA ASP A 131 -0.35 -22.06 -1.59
C ASP A 131 0.50 -22.80 -2.64
N ASN A 132 1.83 -22.60 -2.62
CA ASN A 132 2.78 -23.10 -3.61
C ASN A 132 2.38 -22.75 -5.06
N ALA A 133 1.77 -21.58 -5.25
CA ALA A 133 1.19 -21.18 -6.53
C ALA A 133 1.91 -19.97 -7.14
N LEU A 134 2.12 -20.04 -8.45
CA LEU A 134 2.50 -18.95 -9.33
C LEU A 134 1.26 -18.52 -10.11
N VAL A 135 0.87 -17.26 -10.01
CA VAL A 135 -0.20 -16.70 -10.85
C VAL A 135 0.45 -15.90 -11.97
N ILE A 136 0.04 -16.13 -13.22
CA ILE A 136 0.46 -15.32 -14.37
C ILE A 136 -0.78 -14.72 -15.00
N ASP A 137 -0.85 -13.38 -15.03
CA ASP A 137 -1.98 -12.65 -15.56
C ASP A 137 -1.79 -12.37 -17.06
N HIS A 138 -2.76 -12.80 -17.88
CA HIS A 138 -2.80 -12.56 -19.32
C HIS A 138 -3.60 -11.31 -19.69
N SER A 139 -4.25 -10.70 -18.71
CA SER A 139 -4.99 -9.45 -18.84
C SER A 139 -4.32 -8.32 -18.08
N ALA A 140 -4.44 -7.08 -18.55
CA ALA A 140 -3.94 -5.93 -17.84
C ALA A 140 -4.61 -5.82 -16.45
N PHE A 141 -3.89 -5.26 -15.50
CA PHE A 141 -4.35 -5.10 -14.13
C PHE A 141 -3.80 -3.84 -13.48
N PHE A 142 -4.28 -3.57 -12.26
CA PHE A 142 -3.82 -2.44 -11.46
C PHE A 142 -2.52 -2.79 -10.73
N GLY A 143 -1.50 -1.97 -10.93
CA GLY A 143 -0.24 -2.04 -10.20
C GLY A 143 0.01 -0.79 -9.34
N CYS A 144 1.07 -0.86 -8.55
CA CYS A 144 1.59 0.25 -7.76
C CYS A 144 3.05 0.57 -8.12
N ASP A 145 3.48 1.79 -7.81
CA ASP A 145 4.84 2.26 -8.06
C ASP A 145 5.76 1.97 -6.87
N ILE A 146 5.21 1.96 -5.66
CA ILE A 146 5.93 1.76 -4.40
C ILE A 146 5.05 0.92 -3.47
N VAL A 147 5.60 -0.14 -2.91
CA VAL A 147 4.96 -0.93 -1.84
C VAL A 147 5.62 -0.64 -0.50
N ILE A 148 4.80 -0.26 0.48
CA ILE A 148 5.19 -0.01 1.86
C ILE A 148 4.54 -1.04 2.76
N GLU A 149 5.37 -1.76 3.51
CA GLU A 149 4.94 -2.73 4.49
C GLU A 149 5.09 -2.12 5.88
N THR A 150 4.04 -2.22 6.69
CA THR A 150 4.02 -1.64 8.02
C THR A 150 3.64 -2.69 9.04
N ASP A 151 4.42 -2.77 10.12
CA ASP A 151 4.07 -3.53 11.32
C ASP A 151 4.12 -2.58 12.52
N THR A 152 3.18 -2.74 13.45
CA THR A 152 3.04 -1.87 14.60
C THR A 152 2.68 -2.66 15.85
N SER A 153 3.36 -2.36 16.95
CA SER A 153 3.14 -2.97 18.26
C SER A 153 2.65 -1.94 19.28
N ASN A 154 2.74 -2.29 20.57
CA ASN A 154 2.49 -1.35 21.66
C ASN A 154 3.67 -0.39 21.91
N ASN A 155 4.87 -0.73 21.42
CA ASN A 155 6.09 -0.02 21.78
C ASN A 155 6.84 0.52 20.57
N ILE A 156 6.55 0.01 19.38
CA ILE A 156 7.28 0.37 18.17
C ILE A 156 6.38 0.40 16.94
N VAL A 157 6.87 1.09 15.92
CA VAL A 157 6.41 1.07 14.54
C VAL A 157 7.59 0.69 13.66
N CYS A 158 7.36 -0.24 12.73
CA CYS A 158 8.31 -0.64 11.70
C CYS A 158 7.71 -0.41 10.33
N VAL A 159 8.48 0.16 9.42
CA VAL A 159 8.08 0.47 8.05
C VAL A 159 9.19 0.04 7.11
N LEU A 160 8.83 -0.66 6.04
CA LEU A 160 9.76 -1.19 5.03
C LEU A 160 9.29 -0.78 3.64
N GLU A 161 10.22 -0.35 2.80
CA GLU A 161 10.01 -0.23 1.35
C GLU A 161 10.87 -1.31 0.67
N ARG A 162 10.22 -2.36 0.15
CA ARG A 162 10.94 -3.58 -0.27
C ARG A 162 11.81 -3.39 -1.51
N ALA A 163 11.36 -2.56 -2.46
CA ALA A 163 12.10 -2.30 -3.69
C ALA A 163 13.39 -1.52 -3.41
N ALA A 164 13.28 -0.31 -2.82
CA ALA A 164 14.44 0.53 -2.54
C ALA A 164 15.26 0.09 -1.32
N GLN A 165 14.75 -0.86 -0.53
CA GLN A 165 15.37 -1.38 0.69
C GLN A 165 15.71 -0.35 1.79
N PRO A 166 14.92 0.72 2.06
CA PRO A 166 15.00 1.43 3.33
C PRO A 166 14.08 0.81 4.39
N VAL A 167 14.52 0.91 5.65
CA VAL A 167 13.76 0.51 6.83
C VAL A 167 13.70 1.66 7.82
N LEU A 168 12.49 1.96 8.32
CA LEU A 168 12.25 2.90 9.40
C LEU A 168 11.75 2.14 10.63
N VAL A 169 12.47 2.30 11.75
CA VAL A 169 12.05 1.75 13.06
C VAL A 169 11.87 2.90 14.04
N HIS A 170 10.62 3.20 14.38
CA HIS A 170 10.26 4.18 15.40
C HIS A 170 9.96 3.46 16.71
N ARG A 171 10.85 3.62 17.70
CA ARG A 171 10.58 3.21 19.07
C ARG A 171 9.85 4.33 19.77
N PHE A 172 8.70 4.02 20.36
CA PHE A 172 7.87 5.00 21.04
C PHE A 172 8.62 5.66 22.20
N PHE A 173 8.50 6.98 22.26
CA PHE A 173 8.96 7.78 23.38
C PHE A 173 8.08 7.54 24.61
N SER A 174 8.54 7.96 25.80
CA SER A 174 7.82 7.76 27.06
C SER A 174 6.35 8.21 27.01
N ARG A 175 6.04 9.29 26.29
CA ARG A 175 4.66 9.78 26.13
C ARG A 175 3.79 8.88 25.27
N GLU A 176 4.34 8.33 24.19
CA GLU A 176 3.64 7.37 23.32
C GLU A 176 3.44 6.04 24.04
N LEU A 177 4.46 5.56 24.78
CA LEU A 177 4.36 4.39 25.65
C LEU A 177 3.29 4.56 26.73
N ASP A 178 3.24 5.73 27.38
CA ASP A 178 2.20 6.08 28.36
C ASP A 178 0.80 6.03 27.73
N HIS A 179 0.63 6.56 26.51
CA HIS A 179 -0.65 6.48 25.82
C HIS A 179 -1.01 5.04 25.45
N ALA A 180 -0.07 4.25 24.95
CA ALA A 180 -0.31 2.84 24.64
C ALA A 180 -0.70 2.05 25.91
N ALA A 181 -0.01 2.26 27.02
CA ALA A 181 -0.30 1.60 28.29
C ALA A 181 -1.67 2.01 28.86
N ARG A 182 -2.02 3.30 28.82
CA ARG A 182 -3.33 3.78 29.28
C ARG A 182 -4.48 3.21 28.45
N PHE A 183 -4.29 3.03 27.15
CA PHE A 183 -5.30 2.40 26.30
C PHE A 183 -5.57 0.95 26.70
N LEU A 184 -4.52 0.18 27.05
CA LEU A 184 -4.68 -1.19 27.56
C LEU A 184 -5.41 -1.27 28.91
N LEU A 185 -5.43 -0.18 29.66
CA LEU A 185 -6.16 -0.02 30.92
C LEU A 185 -7.56 0.59 30.72
N ASP A 186 -8.14 0.48 29.52
CA ASP A 186 -9.46 0.98 29.12
C ASP A 186 -9.64 2.51 29.27
N HIS A 187 -8.54 3.27 29.28
CA HIS A 187 -8.61 4.72 29.19
C HIS A 187 -8.60 5.12 27.72
N ALA A 188 -9.80 5.33 27.16
CA ALA A 188 -9.97 5.82 25.79
C ALA A 188 -9.18 7.12 25.57
N ASN A 189 -8.09 7.04 24.80
CA ASN A 189 -7.20 8.17 24.53
C ASN A 189 -6.86 8.33 23.04
N ASN A 190 -7.58 7.61 22.18
CA ASN A 190 -7.45 7.61 20.73
C ASN A 190 -6.08 7.11 20.20
N PHE A 191 -5.23 6.55 21.06
CA PHE A 191 -3.93 5.96 20.69
C PHE A 191 -4.03 4.44 20.48
N GLU A 192 -5.13 4.00 19.87
CA GLU A 192 -5.43 2.60 19.62
C GLU A 192 -4.51 2.00 18.53
N ILE A 193 -4.44 0.67 18.46
CA ILE A 193 -3.55 -0.03 17.52
C ILE A 193 -3.77 0.40 16.05
N ASN A 194 -5.01 0.60 15.63
CA ASN A 194 -5.33 1.02 14.26
C ASN A 194 -4.83 2.43 13.94
N TYR A 195 -4.88 3.35 14.92
CA TYR A 195 -4.24 4.66 14.78
C TYR A 195 -2.74 4.51 14.58
N ARG A 196 -2.07 3.65 15.36
CA ARG A 196 -0.62 3.47 15.29
C ARG A 196 -0.18 2.86 13.95
N LYS A 197 -0.98 1.95 13.38
CA LYS A 197 -0.79 1.43 12.02
C LYS A 197 -0.92 2.51 10.95
N LEU A 198 -1.77 3.51 11.17
CA LEU A 198 -1.88 4.66 10.27
C LEU A 198 -0.74 5.66 10.48
N LEU A 199 -0.32 5.88 11.73
CA LEU A 199 0.85 6.68 12.10
C LEU A 199 2.10 6.17 11.37
N ALA A 200 2.29 4.86 11.27
CA ALA A 200 3.38 4.26 10.50
C ALA A 200 3.46 4.79 9.06
N ARG A 201 2.32 4.91 8.40
CA ARG A 201 2.22 5.42 7.02
C ARG A 201 2.55 6.91 6.97
N GLY A 202 2.05 7.68 7.93
CA GLY A 202 2.39 9.10 8.05
C GLY A 202 3.89 9.33 8.25
N LEU A 203 4.53 8.52 9.08
CA LEU A 203 5.98 8.54 9.29
C LEU A 203 6.74 8.14 8.02
N ALA A 204 6.27 7.13 7.28
CA ALA A 204 6.84 6.71 6.01
C ALA A 204 6.84 7.84 4.98
N VAL A 205 5.67 8.44 4.72
CA VAL A 205 5.54 9.55 3.77
C VAL A 205 6.35 10.76 4.22
N ARG A 206 6.41 11.02 5.53
CA ARG A 206 7.25 12.11 6.06
C ARG A 206 8.74 11.86 5.87
N ALA A 207 9.20 10.62 6.01
CA ALA A 207 10.61 10.26 5.88
C ALA A 207 11.05 10.20 4.41
N TRP A 208 10.19 9.68 3.53
CA TRP A 208 10.59 9.29 2.17
C TRP A 208 9.84 10.02 1.05
N GLY A 209 8.76 10.75 1.34
CA GLY A 209 7.91 11.40 0.33
C GLY A 209 8.67 12.31 -0.64
N ALA A 210 9.55 13.17 -0.13
CA ALA A 210 10.36 14.04 -1.00
C ALA A 210 11.31 13.25 -1.92
N SER A 211 11.83 12.11 -1.45
CA SER A 211 12.69 11.22 -2.24
C SER A 211 11.90 10.51 -3.34
N TRP A 212 10.68 10.05 -3.02
CA TRP A 212 9.79 9.42 -3.98
C TRP A 212 9.40 10.37 -5.11
N GLU A 213 9.01 11.60 -4.78
CA GLU A 213 8.71 12.66 -5.76
C GLU A 213 9.92 12.99 -6.64
N SER A 214 11.11 13.11 -6.03
CA SER A 214 12.32 13.46 -6.79
C SER A 214 12.74 12.35 -7.76
N SER A 215 12.52 11.08 -7.38
CA SER A 215 12.96 9.91 -8.15
C SER A 215 12.05 9.63 -9.35
N SER A 216 10.80 10.11 -9.33
CA SER A 216 9.85 9.87 -10.42
C SER A 216 10.06 10.80 -11.63
N GLY A 217 10.83 11.88 -11.49
CA GLY A 217 11.12 12.82 -12.58
C GLY A 217 9.85 13.45 -13.17
N THR A 218 8.82 13.66 -12.34
CA THR A 218 7.50 14.10 -12.79
C THR A 218 7.45 15.59 -13.10
N ASP A 219 7.22 15.93 -14.36
CA ASP A 219 6.81 17.28 -14.79
C ASP A 219 5.37 17.59 -14.35
N ALA A 220 5.02 18.87 -14.28
CA ALA A 220 3.64 19.31 -14.01
C ALA A 220 2.67 18.71 -15.04
N GLY A 221 1.75 17.84 -14.57
CA GLY A 221 0.79 17.11 -15.42
C GLY A 221 1.09 15.60 -15.58
N SER A 222 2.17 15.10 -14.96
CA SER A 222 2.48 13.67 -14.92
C SER A 222 1.46 12.89 -14.08
N ARG A 223 1.35 11.57 -14.37
CA ARG A 223 0.50 10.67 -13.57
C ARG A 223 0.95 10.68 -12.10
N PRO A 224 0.02 10.55 -11.14
CA PRO A 224 0.38 10.40 -9.74
C PRO A 224 1.24 9.16 -9.47
N ILE A 225 2.16 9.23 -8.51
CA ILE A 225 2.89 8.06 -7.99
C ILE A 225 1.95 7.27 -7.09
N HIS A 226 1.73 6.00 -7.40
CA HIS A 226 0.90 5.11 -6.62
C HIS A 226 1.71 4.41 -5.53
N ILE A 227 1.48 4.82 -4.28
CA ILE A 227 2.05 4.22 -3.09
C ILE A 227 0.99 3.30 -2.47
N HIS A 228 1.33 2.03 -2.32
CA HIS A 228 0.46 0.99 -1.79
C HIS A 228 0.93 0.52 -0.41
N PHE A 229 0.04 0.56 0.58
CA PHE A 229 0.35 0.12 1.93
C PHE A 229 -0.20 -1.29 2.20
N ARG A 230 0.67 -2.20 2.66
CA ARG A 230 0.30 -3.55 3.12
C ARG A 230 0.15 -3.55 4.64
N ILE A 231 -1.03 -3.92 5.14
CA ILE A 231 -1.41 -3.75 6.55
C ILE A 231 -2.14 -5.00 7.06
N ASP A 232 -1.75 -5.48 8.22
CA ASP A 232 -2.39 -6.56 8.99
C ASP A 232 -3.62 -6.07 9.81
N SER A 233 -4.35 -5.06 9.33
CA SER A 233 -5.59 -4.57 9.98
C SER A 233 -6.60 -4.08 8.96
N THR A 234 -7.68 -4.84 8.82
CA THR A 234 -8.84 -4.50 7.98
C THR A 234 -9.44 -3.14 8.32
N SER A 235 -9.49 -2.77 9.61
CA SER A 235 -9.99 -1.45 10.03
C SER A 235 -9.08 -0.32 9.56
N ALA A 236 -7.77 -0.50 9.67
CA ALA A 236 -6.81 0.53 9.24
C ALA A 236 -6.68 0.59 7.70
N VAL A 237 -6.99 -0.50 6.99
CA VAL A 237 -7.18 -0.50 5.52
C VAL A 237 -8.40 0.35 5.17
N ALA A 238 -9.56 0.04 5.77
CA ALA A 238 -10.80 0.77 5.52
C ALA A 238 -10.65 2.28 5.77
N TRP A 239 -10.05 2.68 6.91
CA TRP A 239 -9.88 4.10 7.24
C TRP A 239 -9.03 4.88 6.24
N GLN A 240 -8.03 4.24 5.63
CA GLN A 240 -7.20 4.91 4.63
C GLN A 240 -7.84 4.91 3.24
N ASN A 241 -8.48 3.82 2.83
CA ASN A 241 -9.15 3.76 1.53
C ASN A 241 -10.39 4.68 1.49
N GLU A 242 -11.15 4.73 2.58
CA GLU A 242 -12.30 5.63 2.74
C GLU A 242 -11.90 7.06 3.13
N MET A 243 -10.64 7.26 3.56
CA MET A 243 -10.15 8.52 4.10
C MET A 243 -11.05 9.05 5.23
N ALA A 244 -11.54 8.15 6.10
CA ALA A 244 -12.46 8.49 7.18
C ALA A 244 -12.22 7.63 8.44
N SER A 245 -12.32 8.27 9.61
CA SER A 245 -12.31 7.59 10.91
C SER A 245 -13.08 8.39 11.96
N ARG A 246 -13.64 7.71 12.97
CA ARG A 246 -14.23 8.37 14.15
C ARG A 246 -13.17 8.79 15.16
N ASN A 247 -11.93 8.27 15.04
CA ASN A 247 -10.82 8.60 15.91
C ASN A 247 -10.23 9.98 15.50
N PRO A 248 -10.23 10.99 16.39
CA PRO A 248 -9.73 12.31 16.08
C PRO A 248 -8.24 12.39 15.72
N ARG A 249 -7.40 11.53 16.33
CA ARG A 249 -5.96 11.48 16.00
C ARG A 249 -5.74 10.85 14.63
N THR A 250 -6.48 9.78 14.33
CA THR A 250 -6.47 9.16 12.99
C THR A 250 -6.88 10.17 11.91
N GLN A 251 -7.87 11.02 12.20
CA GLN A 251 -8.29 12.08 11.28
C GLN A 251 -7.18 13.09 10.98
N VAL A 252 -6.25 13.36 11.90
CA VAL A 252 -5.07 14.21 11.61
C VAL A 252 -4.18 13.52 10.57
N ILE A 253 -3.86 12.24 10.78
CA ILE A 253 -3.03 11.48 9.83
C ILE A 253 -3.71 11.37 8.45
N ILE A 254 -5.01 11.13 8.40
CA ILE A 254 -5.78 11.10 7.13
C ILE A 254 -5.68 12.44 6.40
N ARG A 255 -5.78 13.57 7.10
CA ARG A 255 -5.63 14.91 6.49
C ARG A 255 -4.23 15.13 5.95
N LEU A 256 -3.20 14.69 6.67
CA LEU A 256 -1.81 14.77 6.19
C LEU A 256 -1.60 13.91 4.94
N LEU A 257 -2.14 12.69 4.90
CA LEU A 257 -2.13 11.88 3.69
C LEU A 257 -2.86 12.59 2.54
N GLY A 258 -4.02 13.20 2.80
CA GLY A 258 -4.74 14.01 1.81
C GLY A 258 -3.93 15.20 1.29
N TYR A 259 -3.23 15.90 2.19
CA TYR A 259 -2.32 16.99 1.85
C TYR A 259 -1.17 16.50 0.98
N TRP A 260 -0.51 15.39 1.33
CA TRP A 260 0.59 14.81 0.56
C TRP A 260 0.17 14.23 -0.79
N LYS A 261 -1.08 13.75 -0.94
CA LYS A 261 -1.63 13.40 -2.26
C LYS A 261 -1.58 14.60 -3.21
N VAL A 262 -1.90 15.79 -2.69
CA VAL A 262 -1.94 17.03 -3.45
C VAL A 262 -0.55 17.62 -3.65
N THR A 263 0.28 17.66 -2.61
CA THR A 263 1.55 18.38 -2.68
C THR A 263 2.64 17.60 -3.41
N TYR A 264 2.68 16.27 -3.24
CA TYR A 264 3.66 15.43 -3.92
C TYR A 264 3.10 14.71 -5.16
N GLY A 265 1.82 14.91 -5.49
CA GLY A 265 1.18 14.18 -6.60
C GLY A 265 1.10 12.67 -6.34
N PHE A 266 0.69 12.27 -5.13
CA PHE A 266 0.59 10.87 -4.76
C PHE A 266 -0.84 10.32 -4.87
N ARG A 267 -0.93 9.02 -5.15
CA ARG A 267 -2.11 8.18 -4.93
C ARG A 267 -1.78 7.17 -3.86
N PHE A 268 -2.62 7.06 -2.85
CA PHE A 268 -2.50 6.05 -1.80
C PHE A 268 -3.60 5.00 -1.94
N SER A 269 -3.28 3.74 -1.69
CA SER A 269 -4.22 2.63 -1.47
C SER A 269 -3.68 1.71 -0.37
N SER A 270 -4.56 0.88 0.19
CA SER A 270 -4.18 -0.11 1.20
C SER A 270 -4.75 -1.49 0.91
N SER A 271 -4.00 -2.49 1.31
CA SER A 271 -4.29 -3.92 1.21
C SER A 271 -4.21 -4.56 2.59
N HIS A 272 -5.11 -5.52 2.85
CA HIS A 272 -4.98 -6.36 4.03
C HIS A 272 -3.98 -7.49 3.74
N VAL A 273 -3.05 -7.73 4.66
CA VAL A 273 -2.20 -8.93 4.64
C VAL A 273 -2.56 -9.77 5.85
N ALA A 274 -2.89 -11.04 5.62
CA ALA A 274 -3.11 -11.96 6.73
C ALA A 274 -1.75 -12.26 7.41
N GLY A 275 -1.66 -12.21 8.73
CA GLY A 275 -0.40 -12.40 9.48
C GLY A 275 0.33 -13.74 9.27
N ALA A 276 -0.24 -14.69 8.53
CA ALA A 276 0.46 -15.91 8.10
C ALA A 276 1.23 -15.74 6.77
N GLU A 277 0.82 -14.79 5.93
CA GLU A 277 1.46 -14.44 4.64
C GLU A 277 2.50 -13.31 4.80
N ASP A 278 2.51 -12.68 5.97
CA ASP A 278 3.39 -11.56 6.26
C ASP A 278 4.64 -12.04 7.00
N ILE A 279 5.73 -12.23 6.24
CA ILE A 279 7.05 -12.52 6.80
C ILE A 279 7.48 -11.39 7.77
N ILE A 280 6.95 -10.17 7.64
CA ILE A 280 7.35 -8.97 8.39
C ILE A 280 6.48 -8.69 9.62
N ASP A 281 5.18 -9.04 9.60
CA ASP A 281 4.23 -8.88 10.72
C ASP A 281 4.65 -9.62 12.00
N ASP A 282 5.44 -10.69 11.83
CA ASP A 282 5.99 -11.42 12.96
C ASP A 282 7.18 -10.72 13.63
N PHE A 283 7.76 -9.70 12.98
CA PHE A 283 8.98 -9.05 13.46
C PHE A 283 8.69 -7.79 14.26
N GLY A 284 8.01 -6.79 13.70
CA GLY A 284 7.70 -5.52 14.37
C GLY A 284 6.90 -5.68 15.67
N SER A 285 5.89 -6.52 15.66
CA SER A 285 5.10 -6.88 16.84
C SER A 285 5.93 -7.55 17.95
N ARG A 286 6.95 -8.34 17.58
CA ARG A 286 7.80 -9.14 18.47
C ARG A 286 9.19 -8.57 18.76
N LEU A 287 9.54 -7.41 18.21
CA LEU A 287 10.79 -6.68 18.48
C LEU A 287 10.92 -6.19 19.94
N THR A 288 10.04 -6.61 20.84
CA THR A 288 10.22 -6.51 22.30
C THR A 288 11.14 -7.60 22.86
N ASP A 289 11.38 -8.68 22.11
CA ASP A 289 12.30 -9.78 22.45
C ASP A 289 13.66 -9.59 21.73
N PRO A 290 14.79 -9.63 22.46
CA PRO A 290 16.15 -9.57 21.88
C PRO A 290 16.42 -10.55 20.73
N SER A 291 15.75 -11.71 20.70
CA SER A 291 15.88 -12.70 19.63
C SER A 291 15.27 -12.25 18.30
N HIS A 292 14.26 -11.37 18.32
CA HIS A 292 13.58 -10.86 17.12
C HIS A 292 14.28 -9.61 16.57
N HIS A 293 15.02 -8.86 17.40
CA HIS A 293 15.97 -7.84 16.94
C HIS A 293 17.01 -8.42 15.98
N PHE A 294 17.49 -9.62 16.28
CA PHE A 294 18.43 -10.34 15.41
C PHE A 294 17.79 -10.68 14.06
N LEU A 295 16.52 -11.11 14.03
CA LEU A 295 15.85 -11.50 12.79
C LEU A 295 15.52 -10.30 11.89
N LEU A 296 15.03 -9.18 12.43
CA LEU A 296 14.89 -7.96 11.63
C LEU A 296 16.25 -7.51 11.08
N SER A 297 17.30 -7.49 11.91
CA SER A 297 18.65 -7.10 11.47
C SER A 297 19.23 -8.03 10.40
N LYS A 298 18.82 -9.30 10.38
CA LYS A 298 19.20 -10.28 9.38
C LYS A 298 18.42 -10.09 8.07
N LEU A 299 17.12 -9.78 8.17
CA LEU A 299 16.25 -9.53 7.02
C LEU A 299 16.59 -8.21 6.32
N THR A 300 16.84 -7.16 7.10
CA THR A 300 17.22 -5.84 6.60
C THR A 300 18.73 -5.68 6.54
N HIS A 301 19.48 -6.78 6.41
CA HIS A 301 20.93 -6.71 6.33
C HIS A 301 21.34 -6.00 5.02
N GLY A 302 22.12 -4.93 5.15
CA GLY A 302 22.54 -4.10 4.02
C GLY A 302 21.50 -3.05 3.58
N TRP A 303 20.36 -2.96 4.27
CA TRP A 303 19.31 -1.98 3.98
C TRP A 303 19.64 -0.62 4.60
N SER A 304 19.04 0.44 4.07
CA SER A 304 19.21 1.79 4.62
C SER A 304 18.36 1.99 5.87
N HIS A 305 18.97 2.12 7.04
CA HIS A 305 18.26 2.34 8.29
C HIS A 305 17.98 3.82 8.53
N VAL A 306 16.70 4.19 8.57
CA VAL A 306 16.21 5.55 8.75
C VAL A 306 15.57 5.70 10.13
N SER A 307 15.95 6.74 10.85
CA SER A 307 15.26 7.12 12.08
C SER A 307 14.03 7.98 11.76
N PRO A 308 12.92 7.83 12.49
CA PRO A 308 11.76 8.68 12.30
C PRO A 308 12.14 10.15 12.48
N PRO A 309 11.77 11.03 11.54
CA PRO A 309 12.18 12.44 11.58
C PRO A 309 11.49 13.21 12.72
N ILE A 310 10.34 12.73 13.19
CA ILE A 310 9.52 13.30 14.26
C ILE A 310 8.73 12.18 14.95
N ASP A 311 8.30 12.42 16.19
CA ASP A 311 7.41 11.52 16.94
C ASP A 311 5.93 11.71 16.54
N SER A 312 5.02 10.95 17.15
CA SER A 312 3.58 11.08 16.84
C SER A 312 3.06 12.50 17.08
N ALA A 313 3.53 13.19 18.12
CA ALA A 313 3.06 14.52 18.48
C ALA A 313 3.58 15.59 17.51
N GLY A 314 4.81 15.47 17.03
CA GLY A 314 5.37 16.34 16.01
C GLY A 314 4.68 16.15 14.66
N LEU A 315 4.32 14.91 14.31
CA LEU A 315 3.56 14.63 13.09
C LEU A 315 2.16 15.25 13.15
N GLU A 316 1.49 15.17 14.30
CA GLU A 316 0.16 15.74 14.54
C GLU A 316 0.11 17.28 14.51
N GLN A 317 1.26 17.96 14.48
CA GLN A 317 1.37 19.43 14.48
C GLN A 317 1.69 20.05 13.11
N ILE A 318 1.86 19.23 12.06
CA ILE A 318 2.05 19.68 10.67
C ILE A 318 0.73 20.22 10.13
#